data_AF-A0A1Z2KWE1-F1
#
_entry.id   AF-A0A1Z2KWE1-F1
#
_cell.length_a   1.000
_cell.length_b   1.000
_cell.length_c   1.000
_cell.angle_alpha   90.00
_cell.angle_beta   90.00
_cell.angle_gamma   90.00
#
_symmetry.space_group_name_H-M   'P 1'
#
loop_
_entity.id
_entity.type
_entity.pdbx_description
1 polymer ?
#
loop_
_entity_poly.entity_id
_entity_poly.type
_entity_poly.pdbx_seq_one_letter_code
_entity_poly.pdbx_strand_id
1 'polypeptide(L)'
;MIAGAVIVAPDSSGTSGTDTSPPRAGAKPAPGTAKGLSATVDRISLAAAQRPALEPRQDQYIYVESKVRGGSVDRAGGKEKLVVTPLRSRQVWHSPDGLKGFIYEPGHEFMDKNGEDLDLDRPDDVTERGSYNSVKKLPTDPDVLLKRLYQGEGWVTRRPTGRRSGR
;
A
#
# COMPACT_ATOMS: atom_id res chain seq x y z
N MET A 1 6.12 22.79 -14.24
CA MET A 1 5.57 21.69 -13.41
C MET A 1 6.65 21.28 -12.42
N ILE A 2 6.37 21.31 -11.12
CA ILE A 2 7.35 20.92 -10.10
C ILE A 2 6.84 19.62 -9.48
N ALA A 3 7.46 18.51 -9.85
CA ALA A 3 7.21 17.21 -9.23
C ALA A 3 8.15 17.08 -8.02
N GLY A 4 7.59 17.06 -6.81
CA GLY A 4 8.34 16.79 -5.59
C GLY A 4 8.40 15.29 -5.33
N ALA A 5 9.53 14.65 -5.64
CA ALA A 5 9.79 13.27 -5.24
C ALA A 5 10.46 13.27 -3.86
N VAL A 6 9.89 12.58 -2.88
CA VAL A 6 10.56 12.25 -1.62
C VAL A 6 11.04 10.81 -1.73
N ILE A 7 12.32 10.63 -2.05
CA ILE A 7 12.98 9.33 -1.97
C ILE A 7 13.53 9.22 -0.55
N VAL A 8 12.91 8.38 0.28
CA VAL A 8 13.52 7.94 1.53
C VAL A 8 14.38 6.72 1.19
N ALA A 9 15.66 6.96 0.94
CA ALA A 9 16.65 5.90 0.94
C ALA A 9 17.11 5.70 2.39
N PRO A 10 17.04 4.48 2.95
CA PRO A 10 17.77 4.21 4.18
C PRO A 10 19.27 4.27 3.85
N ASP A 11 19.96 5.28 4.39
CA ASP A 11 21.42 5.31 4.42
C ASP A 11 21.92 4.19 5.33
N SER A 12 22.06 2.98 4.78
CA SER A 12 22.85 1.94 5.41
C SER A 12 24.29 2.11 4.95
N SER A 13 25.09 2.79 5.77
CA SER A 13 26.55 2.67 5.73
C SER A 13 26.93 1.22 6.06
N GLY A 14 27.00 0.39 5.03
CA GLY A 14 27.30 -1.03 5.14
C GLY A 14 27.41 -1.64 3.75
N THR A 15 28.66 -1.74 3.28
CA THR A 15 29.20 -2.54 2.18
C THR A 15 28.22 -3.00 1.08
N SER A 16 28.43 -2.44 -0.11
CA SER A 16 27.86 -2.85 -1.39
C SER A 16 27.79 -4.36 -1.57
N GLY A 17 26.55 -4.84 -1.67
CA GLY A 17 26.21 -6.18 -2.12
C GLY A 17 24.71 -6.26 -2.24
N THR A 18 24.16 -5.80 -3.37
CA THR A 18 22.78 -6.14 -3.74
C THR A 18 22.75 -7.64 -4.02
N ASP A 19 22.59 -8.45 -2.98
CA ASP A 19 22.32 -9.88 -3.12
C ASP A 19 20.91 -10.01 -3.70
N THR A 20 20.84 -10.10 -5.02
CA THR A 20 19.61 -10.32 -5.79
C THR A 20 19.11 -11.76 -5.69
N SER A 21 19.68 -12.58 -4.81
CA SER A 21 19.23 -13.96 -4.61
C SER A 21 17.78 -13.99 -4.14
N PRO A 22 16.95 -14.90 -4.69
CA PRO A 22 15.59 -15.09 -4.22
C PRO A 22 15.59 -15.42 -2.72
N PRO A 23 14.66 -14.88 -1.92
CA PRO A 23 14.61 -15.16 -0.50
C PRO A 23 14.48 -16.67 -0.29
N ARG A 24 15.43 -17.25 0.45
CA ARG A 24 15.40 -18.68 0.77
C ARG A 24 14.22 -18.92 1.72
N ALA A 25 13.31 -19.79 1.32
CA ALA A 25 12.22 -20.24 2.19
C ALA A 25 12.82 -20.77 3.51
N GLY A 26 12.41 -20.20 4.65
CA GLY A 26 12.89 -20.57 5.98
C GLY A 26 14.10 -19.78 6.52
N ALA A 27 14.52 -18.69 5.87
CA ALA A 27 15.51 -17.78 6.46
C ALA A 27 14.97 -17.20 7.77
N LYS A 28 15.62 -17.54 8.90
CA LYS A 28 15.35 -16.89 10.18
C LYS A 28 15.88 -15.45 10.10
N PRO A 29 15.06 -14.43 10.38
CA PRO A 29 15.58 -13.08 10.51
C PRO A 29 16.67 -13.07 11.59
N ALA A 30 17.79 -12.42 11.32
CA ALA A 30 18.79 -12.17 12.34
C ALA A 30 18.20 -11.30 13.45
N PRO A 31 18.58 -11.50 14.73
CA PRO A 31 18.15 -10.62 15.81
C PRO A 31 18.60 -9.18 15.52
N GLY A 32 17.63 -8.26 15.43
CA GLY A 32 17.90 -6.82 15.36
C GLY A 32 18.09 -6.18 16.74
N THR A 33 18.55 -4.93 16.77
CA THR A 33 18.58 -4.11 17.98
C THR A 33 17.65 -2.91 17.83
N ALA A 34 16.94 -2.55 18.91
CA ALA A 34 16.13 -1.33 18.97
C ALA A 34 16.93 -0.11 19.48
N LYS A 35 18.24 -0.26 19.72
CA LYS A 35 19.09 0.83 20.22
C LYS A 35 19.04 2.01 19.24
N GLY A 36 18.59 3.17 19.73
CA GLY A 36 18.48 4.40 18.93
C GLY A 36 17.24 4.51 18.06
N LEU A 37 16.30 3.56 18.13
CA LEU A 37 15.06 3.59 17.35
C LEU A 37 14.22 4.83 17.65
N SER A 38 13.92 5.11 18.93
CA SER A 38 13.08 6.24 19.33
C SER A 38 13.66 7.57 18.84
N ALA A 39 14.95 7.83 19.11
CA ALA A 39 15.62 9.05 18.66
C ALA A 39 15.68 9.18 17.11
N THR A 40 15.63 8.07 16.38
CA THR A 40 15.57 8.08 14.92
C THR A 40 14.15 8.40 14.44
N VAL A 41 13.13 7.77 15.03
CA VAL A 41 11.72 8.06 14.74
C VAL A 41 11.37 9.51 15.07
N ASP A 42 11.86 10.04 16.19
CA ASP A 42 11.61 11.44 16.59
C ASP A 42 12.19 12.43 15.57
N ARG A 43 13.42 12.19 15.10
CA ARG A 43 14.06 13.03 14.07
C ARG A 43 13.32 12.97 12.74
N ILE A 44 12.88 11.79 12.32
CA ILE A 44 12.10 11.63 11.08
C ILE A 44 10.75 12.34 11.21
N SER A 45 10.05 12.14 12.33
CA SER A 45 8.75 12.77 12.60
C SER A 45 8.86 14.30 12.61
N LEU A 46 9.90 14.84 13.26
CA LEU A 46 10.14 16.28 13.30
C LEU A 46 10.46 16.84 11.91
N ALA A 47 11.31 16.16 11.13
CA ALA A 47 11.63 16.57 9.77
C ALA A 47 10.41 16.51 8.84
N ALA A 48 9.53 15.52 9.03
CA ALA A 48 8.28 15.41 8.29
C ALA A 48 7.30 16.54 8.64
N ALA A 49 7.16 16.86 9.94
CA ALA A 49 6.28 17.92 10.43
C ALA A 49 6.67 19.32 9.93
N GLN A 50 7.93 19.54 9.56
CA GLN A 50 8.39 20.81 8.99
C GLN A 50 7.95 21.04 7.54
N ARG A 51 7.46 20.00 6.85
CA ARG A 51 6.96 20.12 5.48
C ARG A 51 5.47 20.40 5.49
N PRO A 52 4.98 21.40 4.72
CA PRO A 52 3.55 21.59 4.58
C PRO A 52 2.92 20.36 3.93
N ALA A 53 1.79 19.91 4.47
CA ALA A 53 1.00 18.88 3.82
C ALA A 53 0.54 19.40 2.44
N LEU A 54 0.88 18.66 1.38
CA LEU A 54 0.35 18.95 0.06
C LEU A 54 -1.09 18.44 0.00
N GLU A 55 -2.03 19.35 -0.20
CA GLU A 55 -3.44 19.01 -0.40
C GLU A 55 -3.73 18.94 -1.91
N PRO A 56 -4.08 17.76 -2.44
CA PRO A 56 -4.43 17.63 -3.84
C PRO A 56 -5.79 18.31 -4.10
N ARG A 57 -5.87 19.05 -5.21
CA ARG A 57 -7.15 19.60 -5.69
C ARG A 57 -8.03 18.47 -6.22
N GLN A 58 -9.34 18.63 -6.16
CA GLN A 58 -10.29 17.58 -6.52
C GLN A 58 -10.26 17.22 -8.03
N ASP A 59 -9.70 18.08 -8.88
CA ASP A 59 -9.47 17.85 -10.31
C ASP A 59 -8.08 17.23 -10.62
N GLN A 60 -7.34 16.81 -9.60
CA GLN A 60 -6.03 16.17 -9.73
C GLN A 60 -6.09 14.68 -9.41
N TYR A 61 -5.02 13.97 -9.76
CA TYR A 61 -4.79 12.59 -9.35
C TYR A 61 -3.55 12.50 -8.46
N ILE A 62 -3.61 11.63 -7.47
CA ILE A 62 -2.48 11.19 -6.65
C ILE A 62 -1.84 10.01 -7.38
N TYR A 63 -0.58 10.16 -7.77
CA TYR A 63 0.19 9.12 -8.44
C TYR A 63 1.08 8.38 -7.45
N VAL A 64 1.08 7.05 -7.54
CA VAL A 64 1.97 6.17 -6.76
C VAL A 64 2.61 5.16 -7.71
N GLU A 65 3.94 5.17 -7.79
CA GLU A 65 4.71 4.09 -8.40
C GLU A 65 5.33 3.21 -7.31
N SER A 66 5.27 1.90 -7.50
CA SER A 66 5.84 0.91 -6.58
C SER A 66 6.53 -0.23 -7.33
N LYS A 67 7.50 -0.86 -6.68
CA LYS A 67 8.06 -2.14 -7.14
C LYS A 67 7.38 -3.27 -6.37
N VAL A 68 6.72 -4.18 -7.09
CA VAL A 68 5.89 -5.24 -6.50
C VAL A 68 6.33 -6.63 -6.94
N ARG A 69 6.18 -7.60 -6.03
CA ARG A 69 6.29 -9.05 -6.28
C ARG A 69 5.15 -9.72 -5.52
N GLY A 70 4.35 -10.52 -6.22
CA GLY A 70 3.39 -11.44 -5.62
C GLY A 70 4.00 -12.82 -5.35
N GLY A 71 3.40 -13.58 -4.44
CA GLY A 71 3.71 -14.98 -4.20
C GLY A 71 2.44 -15.82 -4.06
N SER A 72 2.48 -17.05 -4.55
CA SER A 72 1.40 -18.03 -4.41
C SER A 72 1.97 -19.38 -3.98
N VAL A 73 1.16 -20.20 -3.31
CA VAL A 73 1.53 -21.58 -2.98
C VAL A 73 0.92 -22.50 -4.01
N ASP A 74 1.78 -23.11 -4.83
CA ASP A 74 1.43 -24.23 -5.69
C ASP A 74 1.39 -25.51 -4.84
N ARG A 75 0.28 -26.26 -4.93
CA ARG A 75 0.04 -27.50 -4.20
C ARG A 75 -0.05 -28.74 -5.09
N ALA A 76 0.36 -28.62 -6.36
CA ALA A 76 0.31 -29.73 -7.30
C ALA A 76 1.13 -30.93 -6.80
N GLY A 77 0.59 -32.13 -6.94
CA GLY A 77 1.29 -33.39 -6.66
C GLY A 77 1.61 -33.66 -5.18
N GLY A 78 0.83 -33.10 -4.26
CA GLY A 78 0.98 -33.35 -2.81
C GLY A 78 2.20 -32.69 -2.17
N LYS A 79 2.85 -31.77 -2.88
CA LYS A 79 3.96 -30.95 -2.39
C LYS A 79 3.54 -29.48 -2.40
N GLU A 80 3.93 -28.74 -1.38
CA GLU A 80 3.76 -27.28 -1.37
C GLU A 80 5.02 -26.61 -1.90
N LYS A 81 4.86 -25.73 -2.90
CA LYS A 81 5.92 -24.92 -3.47
C LYS A 81 5.50 -23.46 -3.48
N LEU A 82 6.30 -22.60 -2.87
CA LEU A 82 6.14 -21.15 -3.02
C LEU A 82 6.61 -20.74 -4.42
N VAL A 83 5.73 -20.14 -5.20
CA VAL A 83 6.02 -19.51 -6.49
C VAL A 83 6.00 -18.01 -6.28
N VAL A 84 7.10 -17.33 -6.64
CA VAL A 84 7.23 -15.88 -6.52
C VAL A 84 7.32 -15.29 -7.91
N THR A 85 6.50 -14.28 -8.18
CA THR A 85 6.50 -13.57 -9.47
C THR A 85 7.73 -12.65 -9.61
N PRO A 86 8.18 -12.36 -10.85
CA PRO A 86 9.24 -11.38 -11.09
C PRO A 86 8.90 -10.00 -10.52
N LEU A 87 9.93 -9.23 -10.16
CA LEU A 87 9.77 -7.84 -9.73
C LEU A 87 9.32 -6.97 -10.90
N ARG A 88 8.24 -6.20 -10.70
CA ARG A 88 7.66 -5.32 -11.72
C ARG A 88 7.29 -3.96 -11.14
N SER A 89 7.17 -2.95 -12.00
CA SER A 89 6.59 -1.65 -11.62
C SER A 89 5.07 -1.75 -11.62
N ARG A 90 4.44 -1.19 -10.59
CA ARG A 90 3.01 -0.89 -10.53
C ARG A 90 2.84 0.61 -10.43
N GLN A 91 1.98 1.16 -11.25
CA GLN A 91 1.60 2.56 -11.23
C GLN A 91 0.12 2.67 -10.93
N VAL A 92 -0.26 3.53 -10.00
CA VAL A 92 -1.65 3.75 -9.60
C VAL A 92 -1.94 5.24 -9.55
N TRP A 93 -3.10 5.63 -10.05
CA TRP A 93 -3.65 6.97 -9.95
C TRP A 93 -4.97 6.91 -9.20
N HIS A 94 -5.16 7.79 -8.24
CA HIS A 94 -6.43 7.93 -7.50
C HIS A 94 -6.86 9.40 -7.43
N SER A 95 -8.12 9.68 -7.69
CA SER A 95 -8.70 10.98 -7.36
C SER A 95 -8.76 11.18 -5.83
N PRO A 96 -8.70 12.42 -5.33
CA PRO A 96 -8.74 12.67 -3.89
C PRO A 96 -10.02 12.17 -3.21
N ASP A 97 -11.15 12.13 -3.91
CA ASP A 97 -12.42 11.58 -3.42
C ASP A 97 -12.50 10.05 -3.49
N GLY A 98 -11.61 9.41 -4.24
CA GLY A 98 -11.54 7.95 -4.41
C GLY A 98 -12.54 7.37 -5.42
N LEU A 99 -13.29 8.20 -6.13
CA LEU A 99 -14.26 7.72 -7.13
C LEU A 99 -13.61 7.33 -8.44
N LYS A 100 -12.47 7.94 -8.77
CA LYS A 100 -11.74 7.70 -10.00
C LYS A 100 -10.39 7.07 -9.72
N GLY A 101 -10.03 6.08 -10.51
CA GLY A 101 -8.74 5.45 -10.38
C GLY A 101 -8.32 4.70 -11.63
N PHE A 102 -7.01 4.51 -11.75
CA PHE A 102 -6.41 3.76 -12.84
C PHE A 102 -5.21 3.00 -12.31
N ILE A 103 -5.00 1.79 -12.81
CA ILE A 103 -3.82 0.99 -12.49
C ILE A 103 -3.15 0.52 -13.77
N TYR A 104 -1.82 0.65 -13.78
CA TYR A 104 -0.99 0.15 -14.86
C TYR A 104 0.16 -0.68 -14.29
N GLU A 105 0.19 -1.95 -14.67
CA GLU A 105 1.18 -2.89 -14.16
C GLU A 105 1.73 -3.79 -15.27
N PRO A 106 2.75 -3.33 -16.01
CA PRO A 106 3.38 -4.11 -17.05
C PRO A 106 3.87 -5.47 -16.56
N GLY A 107 3.52 -6.52 -17.29
CA GLY A 107 3.93 -7.90 -16.97
C GLY A 107 3.14 -8.54 -15.83
N HIS A 108 2.03 -7.95 -15.39
CA HIS A 108 1.05 -8.64 -14.58
C HIS A 108 0.28 -9.67 -15.45
N GLU A 109 0.17 -10.91 -14.96
CA GLU A 109 -0.36 -12.04 -15.74
C GLU A 109 -1.84 -11.90 -16.10
N PHE A 110 -2.61 -11.27 -15.22
CA PHE A 110 -4.08 -11.18 -15.34
C PHE A 110 -4.62 -9.79 -15.69
N MET A 111 -3.76 -8.80 -15.90
CA MET A 111 -4.22 -7.43 -16.18
C MET A 111 -4.12 -7.09 -17.67
N ASP A 112 -4.95 -6.15 -18.11
CA ASP A 112 -4.81 -5.54 -19.43
C ASP A 112 -3.43 -4.86 -19.60
N LYS A 113 -2.82 -5.08 -20.76
CA LYS A 113 -1.49 -4.55 -21.12
C LYS A 113 -1.43 -3.03 -21.21
N ASN A 114 -2.57 -2.35 -21.28
CA ASN A 114 -2.70 -0.90 -21.31
C ASN A 114 -3.12 -0.32 -19.95
N GLY A 115 -3.42 -1.17 -18.96
CA GLY A 115 -3.96 -0.77 -17.66
C GLY A 115 -5.48 -0.87 -17.57
N GLU A 116 -6.01 -0.68 -16.37
CA GLU A 116 -7.41 -0.91 -16.03
C GLU A 116 -7.96 0.24 -15.17
N ASP A 117 -9.22 0.62 -15.41
CA ASP A 117 -9.94 1.57 -14.58
C ASP A 117 -10.31 0.93 -13.23
N LEU A 118 -10.16 1.70 -12.16
CA LEU A 118 -10.56 1.37 -10.78
C LEU A 118 -11.72 2.24 -10.30
N ASP A 119 -12.48 2.79 -11.25
CA ASP A 119 -13.59 3.68 -10.98
C ASP A 119 -14.65 3.01 -10.12
N LEU A 120 -15.20 3.77 -9.17
CA LEU A 120 -16.33 3.37 -8.36
C LEU A 120 -17.59 4.10 -8.84
N ASP A 121 -18.68 3.35 -8.97
CA ASP A 121 -19.95 3.90 -9.43
C ASP A 121 -20.61 4.78 -8.37
N ARG A 122 -20.34 4.53 -7.09
CA ARG A 122 -21.03 5.19 -5.99
C ARG A 122 -20.09 5.67 -4.89
N PRO A 123 -20.35 6.84 -4.29
CA PRO A 123 -19.57 7.36 -3.15
C PRO A 123 -19.55 6.44 -1.93
N ASP A 124 -20.58 5.62 -1.70
CA ASP A 124 -20.63 4.69 -0.57
C ASP A 124 -19.72 3.47 -0.74
N ASP A 125 -19.20 3.23 -1.94
CA ASP A 125 -18.20 2.18 -2.19
C ASP A 125 -16.78 2.64 -1.82
N VAL A 126 -16.56 3.94 -1.63
CA VAL A 126 -15.26 4.48 -1.17
C VAL A 126 -15.05 4.12 0.30
N THR A 127 -14.12 3.20 0.55
CA THR A 127 -13.77 2.80 1.92
C THR A 127 -13.13 3.96 2.71
N GLU A 128 -13.13 3.89 4.04
CA GLU A 128 -12.52 4.91 4.91
C GLU A 128 -11.01 5.14 4.62
N ARG A 129 -10.37 4.20 3.90
CA ARG A 129 -8.97 4.26 3.49
C ARG A 129 -8.77 4.28 1.99
N GLY A 130 -9.87 4.29 1.24
CA GLY A 130 -9.88 4.23 -0.21
C GLY A 130 -9.57 5.57 -0.87
N SER A 131 -9.47 6.66 -0.10
CA SER A 131 -9.23 7.99 -0.66
C SER A 131 -8.50 8.92 0.30
N TYR A 132 -7.86 9.95 -0.28
CA TYR A 132 -7.26 11.03 0.48
C TYR A 132 -8.31 11.78 1.32
N ASN A 133 -9.47 12.09 0.75
CA ASN A 133 -10.55 12.78 1.44
C ASN A 133 -11.07 11.98 2.65
N SER A 134 -11.08 10.66 2.59
CA SER A 134 -11.44 9.80 3.73
C SER A 134 -10.34 9.76 4.79
N VAL A 135 -9.08 9.55 4.38
CA VAL A 135 -7.94 9.47 5.31
C VAL A 135 -7.69 10.81 6.02
N LYS A 136 -7.86 11.95 5.33
CA LYS A 136 -7.70 13.30 5.90
C LYS A 136 -8.66 13.59 7.05
N LYS A 137 -9.82 12.92 7.09
CA LYS A 137 -10.83 13.08 8.14
C LYS A 137 -10.56 12.20 9.36
N LEU A 138 -9.53 11.35 9.32
CA LEU A 138 -9.19 10.51 10.46
C LEU A 138 -8.61 11.36 11.60
N PRO A 139 -8.84 10.97 12.87
CA PRO A 139 -8.18 11.60 14.01
C PRO A 139 -6.66 11.53 13.88
N THR A 140 -5.98 12.63 14.22
CA THR A 140 -4.52 12.69 14.27
C THR A 140 -3.96 12.34 15.65
N ASP A 141 -4.81 12.32 16.68
CA ASP A 141 -4.45 11.79 17.99
C ASP A 141 -4.25 10.27 17.88
N PRO A 142 -3.05 9.75 18.24
CA PRO A 142 -2.71 8.35 18.03
C PRO A 142 -3.57 7.40 18.86
N ASP A 143 -3.96 7.77 20.09
CA ASP A 143 -4.76 6.92 20.97
C ASP A 143 -6.21 6.85 20.48
N VAL A 144 -6.75 7.99 20.03
CA VAL A 144 -8.08 8.06 19.43
C VAL A 144 -8.12 7.28 18.11
N LEU A 145 -7.10 7.45 17.26
CA LEU A 145 -6.99 6.71 16.00
C LEU A 145 -6.91 5.22 16.30
N LEU A 146 -6.00 4.78 17.17
CA LEU A 146 -5.81 3.38 17.55
C LEU A 146 -7.11 2.76 18.07
N LYS A 147 -7.80 3.45 19.00
CA LYS A 147 -9.10 3.02 19.51
C LYS A 147 -10.10 2.79 18.39
N ARG A 148 -10.20 3.73 17.43
CA ARG A 148 -11.08 3.58 16.25
C ARG A 148 -10.70 2.38 15.38
N LEU A 149 -9.41 2.11 15.18
CA LEU A 149 -8.93 0.95 14.41
C LEU A 149 -9.38 -0.37 15.03
N TYR A 150 -9.29 -0.48 16.36
CA TYR A 150 -9.58 -1.73 17.08
C TYR A 150 -11.05 -1.92 17.43
N GLN A 151 -11.85 -0.85 17.46
CA GLN A 151 -13.30 -0.96 17.73
C GLN A 151 -14.12 -1.41 16.52
N GLY A 152 -13.51 -1.55 15.33
CA GLY A 152 -14.19 -2.00 14.12
C GLY A 152 -15.22 -1.01 13.56
N GLU A 153 -15.33 0.18 14.15
CA GLU A 153 -16.16 1.30 13.70
C GLU A 153 -15.57 1.91 12.41
N GLY A 154 -15.75 1.16 11.31
CA GLY A 154 -15.23 1.47 9.97
C GLY A 154 -14.69 0.27 9.18
N TRP A 155 -14.63 -0.93 9.77
CA TRP A 155 -13.74 -2.01 9.30
C TRP A 155 -14.42 -3.30 8.84
N VAL A 156 -15.75 -3.37 8.90
CA VAL A 156 -16.46 -4.50 8.34
C VAL A 156 -16.62 -4.25 6.83
N THR A 157 -15.85 -4.97 6.02
CA THR A 157 -16.24 -5.27 4.64
C THR A 157 -17.68 -5.73 4.69
N ARG A 158 -18.63 -4.91 4.21
CA ARG A 158 -20.01 -5.35 4.03
C ARG A 158 -19.95 -6.55 3.09
N ARG A 159 -20.09 -7.76 3.65
CA ARG A 159 -20.33 -8.96 2.85
C ARG A 159 -21.59 -8.65 2.03
N PRO A 160 -21.58 -8.85 0.69
CA PRO A 160 -22.82 -8.77 -0.05
C PRO A 160 -23.75 -9.86 0.49
N THR A 161 -24.79 -9.45 1.22
CA THR A 161 -25.90 -10.32 1.59
C THR A 161 -26.70 -10.61 0.33
N GLY A 162 -26.25 -11.62 -0.41
CA GLY A 162 -26.90 -12.13 -1.60
C GLY A 162 -27.12 -13.63 -1.49
N ARG A 163 -27.89 -14.07 -0.49
CA ARG A 163 -28.44 -15.43 -0.47
C ARG A 163 -29.55 -15.47 -1.52
N ARG A 164 -29.24 -15.84 -2.77
CA ARG A 164 -30.26 -16.29 -3.73
C ARG A 164 -30.61 -17.74 -3.40
N SER A 165 -31.70 -17.92 -2.66
CA SER A 165 -32.44 -19.17 -2.58
C SER A 165 -33.56 -19.18 -3.62
N GLY A 166 -33.71 -20.27 -4.37
CA GLY A 166 -34.86 -20.59 -5.23
C GLY A 166 -34.70 -20.08 -6.67
N ARG A 167 -34.90 -20.87 -7.74
CA ARG A 167 -35.53 -22.18 -7.91
C ARG A 167 -34.66 -23.09 -8.77
#